data_AF-A0A438F8N7-F1
#
_entry.id   AF-A0A438F8N7-F1
#
_cell.length_a   1.000
_cell.length_b   1.000
_cell.length_c   1.000
_cell.angle_alpha   90.00
_cell.angle_beta   90.00
_cell.angle_gamma   90.00
#
_symmetry.space_group_name_H-M   'P 1'
#
loop_
_entity.id
_entity.type
_entity.pdbx_description
1 polymer ?
#
loop_
_entity_poly.entity_id
_entity_poly.type
_entity_poly.pdbx_seq_one_letter_code
_entity_poly.pdbx_strand_id
1 'polypeptide(L)'
;MFPDKWWHYFYQGTVVLVFQPAEEAGNGAKRMIGDGALENVEAIFAVHVSHEHPTSIIGSRPGPLLAGCGFFRAVITGKEGDAGNPHRSVDPVLAASAAVISLQGIVSREANPLDSQVVSVTSLNGGDSLDMIADTVVLGGTFRAFSNTSFYQLLQRIEEVIVEQARVFRCSATVDFFEKEYTIYPPTVNDEGMYEHVRKVAIDLFGPTNFRVVPPMMGAEDFSFYSEVVPAAFFYIGVRNETLGSIHTGHSPYFMIDEDALPMGAAAHAAIAERYLNEHRR
;
A
#
# COMPACT_ATOMS: atom_id res chain seq x y z
N MET A 1 -53.08 -25.82 7.10
CA MET A 1 -52.44 -25.05 8.18
C MET A 1 -51.01 -25.54 8.27
N PHE A 2 -50.10 -24.88 7.56
CA PHE A 2 -48.67 -25.16 7.62
C PHE A 2 -48.05 -24.28 8.72
N PRO A 3 -47.00 -24.70 9.45
CA PRO A 3 -46.48 -23.93 10.57
C PRO A 3 -45.66 -22.74 10.08
N ASP A 4 -46.07 -21.53 10.47
CA ASP A 4 -45.42 -20.23 10.26
C ASP A 4 -44.10 -20.07 11.05
N LYS A 5 -43.11 -20.97 10.90
CA LYS A 5 -41.89 -20.95 11.73
C LYS A 5 -40.56 -21.15 10.99
N TRP A 6 -40.39 -20.56 9.79
CA TRP A 6 -39.12 -20.73 9.06
C TRP A 6 -38.45 -19.47 8.48
N TRP A 7 -38.97 -18.24 8.67
CA TRP A 7 -38.46 -17.10 7.87
C TRP A 7 -38.08 -15.82 8.62
N HIS A 8 -37.75 -15.87 9.90
CA HIS A 8 -37.34 -14.66 10.65
C HIS A 8 -35.98 -14.80 11.33
N TYR A 9 -34.93 -15.07 10.56
CA TYR A 9 -33.60 -14.58 10.90
C TYR A 9 -33.39 -13.25 10.18
N PHE A 10 -34.05 -12.20 10.65
CA PHE A 10 -33.69 -10.85 10.20
C PHE A 10 -32.39 -10.49 10.91
N TYR A 11 -31.29 -10.48 10.18
CA TYR A 11 -30.07 -9.82 10.63
C TYR A 11 -30.41 -8.35 10.86
N GLN A 12 -30.07 -7.82 12.03
CA GLN A 12 -30.18 -6.39 12.30
C GLN A 12 -28.89 -5.75 11.80
N GLY A 13 -29.00 -4.94 10.75
CA GLY A 13 -27.89 -4.24 10.10
C GLY A 13 -27.93 -4.32 8.58
N THR A 14 -26.90 -3.79 7.94
CA THR A 14 -26.78 -3.71 6.48
C THR A 14 -25.43 -4.25 6.04
N VAL A 15 -25.43 -5.13 5.03
CA VAL A 15 -24.20 -5.54 4.34
C VAL A 15 -24.13 -4.76 3.03
N VAL A 16 -23.04 -4.02 2.84
CA VAL A 16 -22.74 -3.31 1.60
C VAL A 16 -21.69 -4.11 0.82
N LEU A 17 -22.00 -4.47 -0.42
CA LEU A 17 -21.04 -5.13 -1.31
C LEU A 17 -20.37 -4.08 -2.19
N VAL A 18 -19.06 -3.91 -1.99
CA VAL A 18 -18.23 -2.94 -2.73
C VAL A 18 -17.56 -3.66 -3.90
N PHE A 19 -18.06 -3.45 -5.11
CA PHE A 19 -17.45 -3.97 -6.34
C PHE A 19 -16.50 -2.92 -6.90
N GLN A 20 -15.25 -2.97 -6.45
CA GLN A 20 -14.26 -1.97 -6.78
C GLN A 20 -13.62 -2.17 -8.16
N PRO A 21 -13.59 -1.13 -9.01
CA PRO A 21 -12.79 -1.15 -10.24
C PRO A 21 -11.36 -0.64 -10.00
N ALA A 22 -10.44 -0.95 -10.92
CA ALA A 22 -9.17 -0.22 -11.09
C ALA A 22 -8.23 -0.16 -9.85
N GLU A 23 -8.15 -1.25 -9.09
CA GLU A 23 -7.18 -1.40 -7.98
C GLU A 23 -5.73 -1.23 -8.48
N GLU A 24 -5.33 -2.00 -9.49
CA GLU A 24 -3.97 -2.09 -10.05
C GLU A 24 -3.26 -0.77 -10.43
N ALA A 25 -4.03 0.26 -10.82
CA ALA A 25 -3.46 1.51 -11.34
C ALA A 25 -4.38 2.73 -11.29
N GLY A 26 -5.62 2.61 -10.82
CA GLY A 26 -6.63 3.66 -10.92
C GLY A 26 -7.08 4.25 -9.60
N ASN A 27 -6.62 3.70 -8.47
CA ASN A 27 -7.05 4.02 -7.11
C ASN A 27 -8.57 4.05 -7.00
N GLY A 28 -9.19 2.95 -7.41
CA GLY A 28 -10.64 2.78 -7.38
C GLY A 28 -11.23 3.06 -6.01
N ALA A 29 -10.56 2.60 -4.94
CA ALA A 29 -11.01 2.79 -3.58
C ALA A 29 -11.26 4.26 -3.25
N LYS A 30 -10.29 5.12 -3.58
CA LYS A 30 -10.38 6.56 -3.29
C LYS A 30 -11.52 7.25 -4.03
N ARG A 31 -11.79 6.84 -5.27
CA ARG A 31 -12.94 7.34 -6.05
C ARG A 31 -14.26 6.87 -5.45
N MET A 32 -14.35 5.59 -5.11
CA MET A 32 -15.54 5.03 -4.47
C MET A 32 -15.84 5.71 -3.14
N ILE A 33 -14.83 5.99 -2.31
CA ILE A 33 -14.99 6.78 -1.08
C ILE A 33 -15.54 8.18 -1.40
N GLY A 34 -14.99 8.86 -2.41
CA GLY A 34 -15.48 10.16 -2.85
C GLY A 34 -16.94 10.15 -3.33
N ASP A 35 -17.40 9.02 -3.88
CA ASP A 35 -18.78 8.80 -4.32
C ASP A 35 -19.70 8.26 -3.20
N GLY A 36 -19.22 8.19 -1.95
CA GLY A 36 -20.02 7.83 -0.78
C GLY A 36 -20.07 6.34 -0.44
N ALA A 37 -19.16 5.51 -0.99
CA ALA A 37 -19.18 4.06 -0.75
C ALA A 37 -19.03 3.64 0.73
N LEU A 38 -18.49 4.53 1.58
CA LEU A 38 -18.35 4.30 3.02
C LEU A 38 -19.38 5.06 3.89
N GLU A 39 -20.39 5.70 3.29
CA GLU A 39 -21.43 6.38 4.06
C GLU A 39 -22.19 5.37 4.95
N ASN A 40 -22.20 5.62 6.25
CA ASN A 40 -22.82 4.74 7.26
C ASN A 40 -22.22 3.32 7.33
N VAL A 41 -20.96 3.14 6.90
CA VAL A 41 -20.22 1.89 7.06
C VAL A 41 -19.44 1.93 8.38
N GLU A 42 -19.60 0.91 9.23
CA GLU A 42 -18.94 0.82 10.54
C GLU A 42 -17.62 0.03 10.51
N ALA A 43 -17.51 -0.92 9.57
CA ALA A 43 -16.30 -1.70 9.33
C ALA A 43 -16.29 -2.23 7.89
N ILE A 44 -15.10 -2.52 7.37
CA ILE A 44 -14.91 -3.08 6.02
C ILE A 44 -13.94 -4.26 6.03
N PHE A 45 -14.24 -5.25 5.20
CA PHE A 45 -13.45 -6.47 5.06
C PHE A 45 -13.16 -6.73 3.59
N ALA A 46 -11.95 -7.20 3.29
CA ALA A 46 -11.56 -7.61 1.95
C ALA A 46 -10.68 -8.84 1.98
N VAL A 47 -10.73 -9.59 0.87
CA VAL A 47 -9.97 -10.81 0.66
C VAL A 47 -9.17 -10.73 -0.63
N HIS A 48 -7.94 -11.24 -0.60
CA HIS A 48 -7.11 -11.42 -1.78
C HIS A 48 -6.63 -12.87 -1.88
N VAL A 49 -6.55 -13.43 -3.09
CA VAL A 49 -5.98 -14.78 -3.27
C VAL A 49 -4.47 -14.76 -3.07
N SER A 50 -3.88 -15.79 -2.48
CA SER A 50 -2.42 -15.88 -2.29
C SER A 50 -1.86 -17.22 -2.73
N HIS A 51 -0.97 -17.16 -3.73
CA HIS A 51 -0.19 -18.32 -4.20
C HIS A 51 0.94 -18.73 -3.23
N GLU A 52 1.15 -17.98 -2.14
CA GLU A 52 2.14 -18.29 -1.10
C GLU A 52 1.60 -19.28 -0.06
N HIS A 53 0.30 -19.55 -0.06
CA HIS A 53 -0.35 -20.39 0.93
C HIS A 53 -1.14 -21.52 0.28
N PRO A 54 -1.06 -22.75 0.84
CA PRO A 54 -1.86 -23.88 0.36
C PRO A 54 -3.34 -23.53 0.24
N THR A 55 -4.01 -24.13 -0.74
CA THR A 55 -5.47 -24.01 -0.90
C THR A 55 -6.18 -24.18 0.44
N SER A 56 -7.17 -23.32 0.72
CA SER A 56 -7.96 -23.27 1.96
C SER A 56 -7.31 -22.65 3.20
N ILE A 57 -6.05 -22.20 3.14
CA ILE A 57 -5.44 -21.46 4.26
C ILE A 57 -5.91 -20.00 4.23
N ILE A 58 -6.49 -19.52 5.32
CA ILE A 58 -6.74 -18.09 5.55
C ILE A 58 -5.52 -17.47 6.25
N GLY A 59 -5.00 -16.39 5.68
CA GLY A 59 -3.83 -15.70 6.20
C GLY A 59 -4.14 -14.24 6.54
N SER A 60 -3.80 -13.76 7.73
CA SER A 60 -3.89 -12.34 8.06
C SER A 60 -2.92 -11.99 9.19
N ARG A 61 -2.86 -10.73 9.61
CA ARG A 61 -2.12 -10.33 10.81
C ARG A 61 -2.72 -9.07 11.42
N PRO A 62 -2.50 -8.81 12.72
CA PRO A 62 -2.86 -7.53 13.31
C PRO A 62 -1.90 -6.44 12.83
N GLY A 63 -2.42 -5.22 12.73
CA GLY A 63 -1.65 -4.05 12.33
C GLY A 63 -1.16 -4.14 10.88
N PRO A 64 0.05 -3.64 10.57
CA PRO A 64 0.52 -3.51 9.19
C PRO A 64 0.64 -4.83 8.43
N LEU A 65 -0.10 -4.96 7.33
CA LEU A 65 -0.07 -6.12 6.43
C LEU A 65 0.68 -5.83 5.14
N LEU A 66 0.39 -4.70 4.48
CA LEU A 66 1.04 -4.27 3.23
C LEU A 66 1.64 -2.88 3.40
N ALA A 67 2.81 -2.67 2.79
CA ALA A 67 3.50 -1.40 2.85
C ALA A 67 2.78 -0.35 2.01
N GLY A 68 2.78 0.89 2.48
CA GLY A 68 2.45 2.03 1.64
C GLY A 68 3.49 2.15 0.54
N CYS A 69 3.08 2.68 -0.61
CA CYS A 69 3.96 2.93 -1.74
C CYS A 69 3.71 4.33 -2.27
N GLY A 70 4.76 5.15 -2.28
CA GLY A 70 4.73 6.45 -2.93
C GLY A 70 5.89 6.65 -3.88
N PHE A 71 5.74 7.67 -4.70
CA PHE A 71 6.69 8.06 -5.75
C PHE A 71 7.01 9.53 -5.59
N PHE A 72 8.21 9.92 -5.99
CA PHE A 72 8.59 11.32 -6.04
C PHE A 72 9.41 11.62 -7.29
N ARG A 73 9.26 12.85 -7.77
CA ARG A 73 10.09 13.43 -8.82
C ARG A 73 10.52 14.82 -8.36
N ALA A 74 11.82 15.05 -8.34
CA ALA A 74 12.38 16.35 -8.01
C ALA A 74 13.10 16.96 -9.21
N VAL A 75 12.92 18.26 -9.39
CA VAL A 75 13.66 19.08 -10.35
C VAL A 75 14.54 20.03 -9.57
N ILE A 76 15.86 19.92 -9.77
CA ILE A 76 16.88 20.77 -9.17
C ILE A 76 17.41 21.70 -10.26
N THR A 77 17.29 23.01 -10.04
CA THR A 77 17.68 24.04 -11.00
C THR A 77 18.82 24.87 -10.43
N GLY A 78 19.88 25.00 -11.22
CA GLY A 78 21.05 25.83 -10.96
C GLY A 78 21.19 26.90 -12.03
N LYS A 79 22.41 27.04 -12.54
CA LYS A 79 22.74 28.02 -13.59
C LYS A 79 23.84 27.43 -14.45
N GLU A 80 23.56 27.32 -15.74
CA GLU A 80 24.49 26.83 -16.75
C GLU A 80 25.81 27.61 -16.76
N GLY A 81 26.89 26.95 -17.18
CA GLY A 81 28.13 27.62 -17.54
C GLY A 81 29.23 26.66 -17.97
N ASP A 82 30.28 27.23 -18.55
CA ASP A 82 31.49 26.52 -18.98
C ASP A 82 32.17 25.80 -17.80
N ALA A 83 32.49 24.51 -17.98
CA ALA A 83 33.10 23.67 -16.96
C ALA A 83 34.52 24.13 -16.57
N GLY A 84 35.21 24.85 -17.45
CA GLY A 84 36.49 25.51 -17.14
C GLY A 84 36.36 26.73 -16.23
N ASN A 85 35.14 27.28 -16.07
CA ASN A 85 34.86 28.48 -15.29
C ASN A 85 33.71 28.28 -14.28
N PRO A 86 33.79 27.29 -13.37
CA PRO A 86 32.67 26.87 -12.52
C PRO A 86 32.22 27.93 -11.50
N HIS A 87 33.05 28.93 -11.22
CA HIS A 87 32.69 30.07 -10.36
C HIS A 87 31.60 30.97 -10.98
N ARG A 88 31.28 30.82 -12.26
CA ARG A 88 30.24 31.59 -12.98
C ARG A 88 28.90 30.86 -13.09
N SER A 89 28.86 29.59 -12.71
CA SER A 89 27.70 28.69 -12.76
C SER A 89 27.23 28.31 -11.34
N VAL A 90 26.13 27.57 -11.29
CA VAL A 90 25.60 26.93 -10.09
C VAL A 90 25.28 25.51 -10.49
N ASP A 91 25.99 24.54 -9.95
CA ASP A 91 26.02 23.16 -10.44
C ASP A 91 24.91 22.28 -9.82
N PRO A 92 23.84 21.95 -10.57
CA PRO A 92 22.76 21.10 -10.09
C PRO A 92 23.15 19.61 -10.02
N VAL A 93 24.19 19.16 -10.73
CA VAL A 93 24.66 17.76 -10.70
C VAL A 93 25.28 17.48 -9.34
N LEU A 94 26.08 18.40 -8.83
CA LEU A 94 26.66 18.28 -7.50
C LEU A 94 25.56 18.34 -6.41
N ALA A 95 24.60 19.26 -6.55
CA ALA A 95 23.47 19.37 -5.64
C ALA A 95 22.61 18.09 -5.59
N ALA A 96 22.28 17.52 -6.75
CA ALA A 96 21.53 16.28 -6.85
C ALA A 96 22.30 15.10 -6.24
N SER A 97 23.60 15.00 -6.50
CA SER A 97 24.45 13.95 -5.93
C SER A 97 24.46 13.99 -4.40
N ALA A 98 24.56 15.19 -3.81
CA ALA A 98 24.47 15.38 -2.37
C ALA A 98 23.09 14.99 -1.84
N ALA A 99 22.01 15.41 -2.52
CA ALA A 99 20.65 15.05 -2.16
C ALA A 99 20.43 13.52 -2.13
N VAL A 100 20.92 12.79 -3.14
CA VAL A 100 20.81 11.32 -3.21
C VAL A 100 21.45 10.65 -1.99
N ILE A 101 22.65 11.11 -1.59
CA ILE A 101 23.36 10.59 -0.42
C ILE A 101 22.60 10.96 0.87
N SER A 102 22.15 12.21 1.00
CA SER A 102 21.45 12.68 2.20
C SER A 102 20.09 11.99 2.41
N LEU A 103 19.38 11.64 1.34
CA LEU A 103 18.12 10.88 1.44
C LEU A 103 18.30 9.55 2.17
N GLN A 104 19.48 8.93 2.09
CA GLN A 104 19.78 7.68 2.81
C GLN A 104 19.84 7.90 4.33
N GLY A 105 20.06 9.14 4.78
CA GLY A 105 20.04 9.55 6.17
C GLY A 105 18.66 9.39 6.83
N ILE A 106 17.58 9.55 6.05
CA ILE A 106 16.20 9.42 6.56
C ILE A 106 16.00 8.03 7.16
N VAL A 107 16.20 6.97 6.37
CA VAL A 107 16.03 5.59 6.84
C VAL A 107 17.14 5.19 7.81
N SER A 108 18.39 5.55 7.52
CA SER A 108 19.50 5.04 8.32
C SER A 108 19.63 5.69 9.69
N ARG A 109 19.26 6.98 9.86
CA ARG A 109 19.53 7.78 11.07
C ARG A 109 18.30 8.41 11.71
N GLU A 110 17.22 8.67 10.98
CA GLU A 110 16.01 9.32 11.53
C GLU A 110 14.92 8.29 11.89
N ALA A 111 14.74 7.26 11.06
CA ALA A 111 13.74 6.24 11.27
C ALA A 111 14.01 5.36 12.50
N ASN A 112 12.95 4.90 13.15
CA ASN A 112 13.05 3.86 14.18
C ASN A 112 13.58 2.56 13.52
N PRO A 113 14.68 1.96 14.01
CA PRO A 113 15.23 0.73 13.42
C PRO A 113 14.27 -0.48 13.40
N LEU A 114 13.21 -0.47 14.22
CA LEU A 114 12.17 -1.50 14.23
C LEU A 114 11.02 -1.19 13.27
N ASP A 115 11.00 -0.01 12.68
CA ASP A 115 10.04 0.40 11.66
C ASP A 115 10.69 0.32 10.28
N SER A 116 10.24 -0.64 9.49
CA SER A 116 10.84 -0.91 8.17
C SER A 116 10.38 0.14 7.16
N GLN A 117 11.31 1.01 6.78
CA GLN A 117 11.12 2.06 5.79
C GLN A 117 12.12 1.89 4.64
N VAL A 118 11.73 2.32 3.45
CA VAL A 118 12.58 2.29 2.25
C VAL A 118 12.45 3.62 1.53
N VAL A 119 13.58 4.20 1.13
CA VAL A 119 13.65 5.32 0.18
C VAL A 119 14.64 4.91 -0.90
N SER A 120 14.20 4.92 -2.15
CA SER A 120 15.02 4.52 -3.30
C SER A 120 15.00 5.61 -4.34
N VAL A 121 16.17 6.16 -4.67
CA VAL A 121 16.34 6.98 -5.88
C VAL A 121 16.63 6.03 -7.03
N THR A 122 15.73 5.99 -8.00
CA THR A 122 15.79 5.04 -9.13
C THR A 122 16.09 5.73 -10.45
N SER A 123 16.04 7.06 -10.49
CA SER A 123 16.30 7.86 -11.67
C SER A 123 17.07 9.12 -11.31
N LEU A 124 18.09 9.46 -12.11
CA LEU A 124 18.88 10.68 -12.00
C LEU A 124 19.34 11.06 -13.41
N ASN A 125 18.85 12.19 -13.93
CA ASN A 125 19.12 12.64 -15.29
C ASN A 125 19.44 14.14 -15.29
N GLY A 126 20.56 14.53 -15.88
CA GLY A 126 20.88 15.93 -16.15
C GLY A 126 22.26 16.11 -16.77
N GLY A 127 22.37 17.11 -17.65
CA GLY A 127 23.54 17.35 -18.49
C GLY A 127 23.68 16.35 -19.64
N ASP A 128 24.03 16.86 -20.81
CA ASP A 128 24.33 16.10 -22.03
C ASP A 128 25.69 16.49 -22.66
N SER A 129 26.31 17.57 -22.16
CA SER A 129 27.63 18.04 -22.55
C SER A 129 28.72 17.59 -21.55
N LEU A 130 29.93 17.40 -22.06
CA LEU A 130 31.14 17.09 -21.28
C LEU A 130 31.90 18.32 -20.79
N ASP A 131 31.62 19.50 -21.36
CA ASP A 131 32.34 20.76 -21.12
C ASP A 131 31.43 21.89 -20.60
N MET A 132 30.16 21.61 -20.38
CA MET A 132 29.17 22.53 -19.83
C MET A 132 28.51 21.95 -18.57
N ILE A 133 28.35 22.80 -17.56
CA ILE A 133 27.56 22.52 -16.37
C ILE A 133 26.09 22.72 -16.74
N ALA A 134 25.26 21.71 -16.47
CA ALA A 134 23.82 21.75 -16.75
C ALA A 134 23.10 22.86 -15.97
N ASP A 135 21.99 23.35 -16.51
CA ASP A 135 21.09 24.25 -15.78
C ASP A 135 20.13 23.50 -14.84
N THR A 136 19.83 22.23 -15.14
CA THR A 136 18.82 21.43 -14.44
C THR A 136 19.21 19.95 -14.32
N VAL A 137 18.85 19.33 -13.20
CA VAL A 137 18.88 17.87 -12.99
C VAL A 137 17.53 17.41 -12.47
N VAL A 138 17.03 16.30 -12.99
CA VAL A 138 15.80 15.65 -12.54
C VAL A 138 16.17 14.33 -11.88
N LEU A 139 15.73 14.14 -10.63
CA LEU A 139 15.84 12.87 -9.92
C LEU A 139 14.46 12.35 -9.55
N GLY A 140 14.33 11.04 -9.42
CA GLY A 140 13.06 10.41 -9.07
C GLY A 140 13.26 9.08 -8.38
N GLY A 141 12.21 8.64 -7.70
CA GLY A 141 12.32 7.49 -6.83
C GLY A 141 11.00 7.03 -6.23
N THR A 142 11.11 6.06 -5.33
CA THR A 142 10.00 5.45 -4.61
C THR A 142 10.30 5.42 -3.12
N PHE A 143 9.27 5.41 -2.29
CA PHE A 143 9.41 5.16 -0.87
C PHE A 143 8.31 4.24 -0.35
N ARG A 144 8.60 3.51 0.72
CA ARG A 144 7.71 2.55 1.37
C ARG A 144 7.83 2.63 2.88
N ALA A 145 6.72 2.40 3.57
CA ALA A 145 6.67 2.26 5.02
C ALA A 145 5.45 1.42 5.42
N PHE A 146 5.45 0.84 6.62
CA PHE A 146 4.35 0.02 7.11
C PHE A 146 3.35 0.76 8.02
N SER A 147 3.69 1.96 8.50
CA SER A 147 2.80 2.77 9.32
C SER A 147 2.42 4.07 8.60
N ASN A 148 1.17 4.53 8.76
CA ASN A 148 0.72 5.79 8.17
C ASN A 148 1.59 6.95 8.66
N THR A 149 1.90 6.99 9.96
CA THR A 149 2.78 8.01 10.55
C THR A 149 4.12 8.09 9.82
N SER A 150 4.80 6.96 9.68
CA SER A 150 6.10 6.91 9.02
C SER A 150 6.01 7.19 7.53
N PHE A 151 4.96 6.70 6.88
CA PHE A 151 4.73 6.93 5.46
C PHE A 151 4.57 8.42 5.15
N TYR A 152 3.71 9.14 5.87
CA TYR A 152 3.52 10.57 5.68
C TYR A 152 4.73 11.40 6.14
N GLN A 153 5.47 10.95 7.16
CA GLN A 153 6.76 11.55 7.52
C GLN A 153 7.80 11.42 6.40
N LEU A 154 7.82 10.30 5.67
CA LEU A 154 8.73 10.15 4.53
C LEU A 154 8.45 11.18 3.43
N LEU A 155 7.19 11.45 3.09
CA LEU A 155 6.84 12.50 2.09
C LEU A 155 7.48 13.83 2.50
N GLN A 156 7.21 14.27 3.72
CA GLN A 156 7.72 15.53 4.25
C GLN A 156 9.26 15.55 4.25
N ARG A 157 9.89 14.51 4.78
CA ARG A 157 11.36 14.47 4.93
C ARG A 157 12.10 14.36 3.60
N ILE A 158 11.54 13.65 2.62
CA ILE A 158 12.11 13.57 1.26
C ILE A 158 12.14 14.98 0.65
N GLU A 159 11.04 15.73 0.73
CA GLU A 159 11.00 17.10 0.23
C GLU A 159 12.00 18.01 0.94
N GLU A 160 11.97 18.02 2.27
CA GLU A 160 12.86 18.85 3.09
C GLU A 160 14.34 18.57 2.79
N VAL A 161 14.73 17.29 2.70
CA VAL A 161 16.12 16.91 2.38
C VAL A 161 16.51 17.39 0.98
N ILE A 162 15.67 17.17 -0.03
CA ILE A 162 16.00 17.57 -1.41
C ILE A 162 16.12 19.09 -1.53
N VAL A 163 15.14 19.84 -1.00
CA VAL A 163 15.11 21.30 -1.08
C VAL A 163 16.27 21.92 -0.32
N GLU A 164 16.55 21.46 0.90
CA GLU A 164 17.62 22.01 1.72
C GLU A 164 19.01 21.64 1.18
N GLN A 165 19.20 20.42 0.68
CA GLN A 165 20.46 20.05 0.01
C GLN A 165 20.68 20.91 -1.23
N ALA A 166 19.67 21.11 -2.09
CA ALA A 166 19.79 22.00 -3.24
C ALA A 166 20.22 23.42 -2.83
N ARG A 167 19.64 23.96 -1.74
CA ARG A 167 19.94 25.29 -1.23
C ARG A 167 21.41 25.44 -0.79
N VAL A 168 22.01 24.42 -0.18
CA VAL A 168 23.45 24.43 0.20
C VAL A 168 24.35 24.71 -1.00
N PHE A 169 23.97 24.20 -2.18
CA PHE A 169 24.70 24.40 -3.43
C PHE A 169 24.22 25.62 -4.24
N ARG A 170 23.40 26.50 -3.65
CA ARG A 170 22.78 27.68 -4.29
C ARG A 170 21.79 27.33 -5.41
N CYS A 171 21.34 26.08 -5.49
CA CYS A 171 20.28 25.65 -6.39
C CYS A 171 18.90 25.88 -5.74
N SER A 172 17.85 25.88 -6.55
CA SER A 172 16.46 25.70 -6.11
C SER A 172 15.99 24.28 -6.44
N ALA A 173 15.03 23.75 -5.69
CA ALA A 173 14.40 22.49 -6.03
C ALA A 173 12.89 22.52 -5.80
N THR A 174 12.17 21.73 -6.58
CA THR A 174 10.74 21.43 -6.39
C THR A 174 10.55 19.92 -6.40
N VAL A 175 9.68 19.40 -5.54
CA VAL A 175 9.37 17.97 -5.46
C VAL A 175 7.89 17.77 -5.76
N ASP A 176 7.60 16.77 -6.60
CA ASP A 176 6.26 16.33 -6.95
C ASP A 176 6.07 14.90 -6.45
N PHE A 177 5.03 14.70 -5.65
CA PHE A 177 4.63 13.40 -5.11
C PHE A 177 3.46 12.78 -5.89
N PHE A 178 3.04 13.39 -6.99
CA PHE A 178 1.98 12.88 -7.85
C PHE A 178 0.63 12.71 -7.13
N GLU A 179 0.35 13.60 -6.17
CA GLU A 179 -0.89 13.54 -5.37
C GLU A 179 -2.15 13.66 -6.22
N LYS A 180 -2.04 14.36 -7.36
CA LYS A 180 -3.14 14.58 -8.32
C LYS A 180 -3.37 13.38 -9.22
N GLU A 181 -2.33 12.61 -9.50
CA GLU A 181 -2.37 11.42 -10.34
C GLU A 181 -2.83 10.17 -9.56
N TYR A 182 -3.02 10.28 -8.24
CA TYR A 182 -3.41 9.17 -7.39
C TYR A 182 -2.44 7.98 -7.52
N THR A 183 -1.14 8.22 -7.42
CA THR A 183 -0.14 7.12 -7.51
C THR A 183 0.47 6.74 -6.17
N ILE A 184 0.00 7.35 -5.08
CA ILE A 184 0.45 7.06 -3.72
C ILE A 184 -0.61 6.22 -3.02
N TYR A 185 -0.20 5.09 -2.47
CA TYR A 185 -1.02 4.17 -1.69
C TYR A 185 -0.55 4.21 -0.24
N PRO A 186 -1.42 4.51 0.74
CA PRO A 186 -1.06 4.38 2.14
C PRO A 186 -0.82 2.90 2.51
N PRO A 187 -0.18 2.63 3.65
CA PRO A 187 -0.07 1.28 4.18
C PRO A 187 -1.42 0.61 4.42
N THR A 188 -1.55 -0.69 4.12
CA THR A 188 -2.73 -1.47 4.53
C THR A 188 -2.51 -1.98 5.95
N VAL A 189 -3.25 -1.39 6.89
CA VAL A 189 -3.14 -1.70 8.32
C VAL A 189 -4.47 -2.28 8.80
N ASN A 190 -4.44 -3.50 9.31
CA ASN A 190 -5.60 -4.11 9.92
C ASN A 190 -5.85 -3.53 11.31
N ASP A 191 -7.10 -3.16 11.57
CA ASP A 191 -7.59 -2.89 12.92
C ASP A 191 -7.51 -4.17 13.76
N GLU A 192 -7.07 -4.04 15.02
CA GLU A 192 -6.86 -5.19 15.92
C GLU A 192 -8.17 -5.96 16.16
N GLY A 193 -9.28 -5.24 16.34
CA GLY A 193 -10.60 -5.83 16.56
C GLY A 193 -11.12 -6.53 15.32
N MET A 194 -11.01 -5.89 14.15
CA MET A 194 -11.47 -6.47 12.88
C MET A 194 -10.61 -7.67 12.47
N TYR A 195 -9.29 -7.63 12.72
CA TYR A 195 -8.40 -8.77 12.54
C TYR A 195 -8.83 -9.95 13.43
N GLU A 196 -9.04 -9.71 14.72
CA GLU A 196 -9.41 -10.80 15.65
C GLU A 196 -10.79 -11.37 15.30
N HIS A 197 -11.71 -10.54 14.80
CA HIS A 197 -12.99 -11.00 14.25
C HIS A 197 -12.76 -11.95 13.07
N VAL A 198 -12.03 -11.54 12.03
CA VAL A 198 -11.69 -12.40 10.87
C VAL A 198 -11.02 -13.70 11.33
N ARG A 199 -10.07 -13.62 12.26
CA ARG A 199 -9.37 -14.77 12.81
C ARG A 199 -10.31 -15.77 13.47
N LYS A 200 -11.22 -15.32 14.34
CA LYS A 200 -12.19 -16.20 15.01
C LYS A 200 -13.11 -16.87 14.00
N VAL A 201 -13.67 -16.10 13.07
CA VAL A 201 -14.57 -16.64 12.04
C VAL A 201 -13.86 -17.70 11.18
N ALA A 202 -12.64 -17.43 10.73
CA ALA A 202 -11.86 -18.37 9.94
C ALA A 202 -11.53 -19.67 10.71
N ILE A 203 -11.14 -19.55 11.99
CA ILE A 203 -10.84 -20.71 12.84
C ILE A 203 -12.10 -21.55 13.08
N ASP A 204 -13.25 -20.93 13.31
CA ASP A 204 -14.49 -21.66 13.56
C ASP A 204 -15.01 -22.39 12.32
N LEU A 205 -14.86 -21.77 11.13
CA LEU A 205 -15.29 -22.38 9.88
C LEU A 205 -14.37 -23.49 9.40
N PHE A 206 -13.06 -23.26 9.48
CA PHE A 206 -12.06 -24.09 8.79
C PHE A 206 -11.13 -24.83 9.74
N GLY A 207 -11.23 -24.60 11.04
CA GLY A 207 -10.37 -25.17 12.06
C GLY A 207 -9.09 -24.36 12.31
N PRO A 208 -8.45 -24.53 13.48
CA PRO A 208 -7.32 -23.71 13.91
C PRO A 208 -6.06 -23.89 13.05
N THR A 209 -5.93 -25.01 12.33
CA THR A 209 -4.79 -25.26 11.44
C THR A 209 -4.88 -24.51 10.11
N ASN A 210 -6.07 -24.02 9.77
CA ASN A 210 -6.34 -23.34 8.50
C ASN A 210 -6.33 -21.82 8.61
N PHE A 211 -6.00 -21.26 9.79
CA PHE A 211 -5.67 -19.85 9.93
C PHE A 211 -4.17 -19.68 10.21
N ARG A 212 -3.54 -18.70 9.56
CA ARG A 212 -2.11 -18.38 9.78
C ARG A 212 -1.91 -16.89 9.98
N VAL A 213 -1.03 -16.57 10.92
CA VAL A 213 -0.44 -15.23 11.00
C VAL A 213 0.61 -15.12 9.90
N VAL A 214 0.41 -14.20 8.95
CA VAL A 214 1.30 -14.03 7.79
C VAL A 214 2.32 -12.93 8.04
N PRO A 215 3.52 -13.01 7.43
CA PRO A 215 4.46 -11.88 7.45
C PRO A 215 3.89 -10.69 6.66
N PRO A 216 4.32 -9.46 6.96
CA PRO A 216 3.99 -8.31 6.12
C PRO A 216 4.69 -8.42 4.77
N MET A 217 4.11 -7.80 3.74
CA MET A 217 4.71 -7.73 2.41
C MET A 217 4.94 -6.28 1.96
N MET A 218 5.97 -6.08 1.15
CA MET A 218 6.30 -4.76 0.60
C MET A 218 5.38 -4.33 -0.55
N GLY A 219 4.47 -5.19 -1.00
CA GLY A 219 3.41 -4.82 -1.94
C GLY A 219 2.53 -3.71 -1.37
N ALA A 220 1.80 -3.03 -2.27
CA ALA A 220 0.79 -2.04 -1.94
C ALA A 220 -0.56 -2.51 -2.46
N GLU A 221 -1.63 -1.95 -1.92
CA GLU A 221 -3.02 -2.34 -2.18
C GLU A 221 -3.88 -1.13 -1.89
N ASP A 222 -4.79 -0.78 -2.80
CA ASP A 222 -5.60 0.43 -2.68
C ASP A 222 -6.74 0.30 -1.65
N PHE A 223 -7.05 -0.93 -1.20
CA PHE A 223 -7.90 -1.15 -0.01
C PHE A 223 -7.40 -0.37 1.22
N SER A 224 -6.09 -0.06 1.27
CA SER A 224 -5.50 0.83 2.26
C SER A 224 -6.28 2.14 2.45
N PHE A 225 -6.84 2.73 1.38
CA PHE A 225 -7.66 3.94 1.49
C PHE A 225 -8.92 3.75 2.32
N TYR A 226 -9.58 2.59 2.25
CA TYR A 226 -10.71 2.30 3.13
C TYR A 226 -10.25 2.12 4.57
N SER A 227 -9.09 1.48 4.77
CA SER A 227 -8.53 1.24 6.11
C SER A 227 -8.13 2.50 6.86
N GLU A 228 -7.93 3.63 6.17
CA GLU A 228 -7.72 4.94 6.80
C GLU A 228 -9.02 5.60 7.29
N VAL A 229 -10.18 5.17 6.78
CA VAL A 229 -11.48 5.83 7.02
C VAL A 229 -12.31 5.09 8.05
N VAL A 230 -12.34 3.76 8.00
CA VAL A 230 -13.11 2.91 8.91
C VAL A 230 -12.27 1.74 9.41
N PRO A 231 -12.58 1.15 10.59
CA PRO A 231 -11.97 -0.10 11.02
C PRO A 231 -12.02 -1.17 9.93
N ALA A 232 -10.86 -1.71 9.57
CA ALA A 232 -10.74 -2.58 8.41
C ALA A 232 -9.94 -3.85 8.73
N ALA A 233 -10.28 -4.95 8.04
CA ALA A 233 -9.42 -6.12 8.00
C ALA A 233 -9.33 -6.72 6.60
N PHE A 234 -8.09 -6.85 6.14
CA PHE A 234 -7.68 -7.51 4.92
C PHE A 234 -7.08 -8.89 5.25
N PHE A 235 -7.44 -9.89 4.46
CA PHE A 235 -6.92 -11.24 4.63
C PHE A 235 -6.68 -11.93 3.29
N TYR A 236 -5.83 -12.94 3.31
CA TYR A 236 -5.56 -13.79 2.17
C TYR A 236 -6.34 -15.09 2.25
N ILE A 237 -6.70 -15.62 1.08
CA ILE A 237 -7.08 -17.01 0.92
C ILE A 237 -6.05 -17.72 0.04
N GLY A 238 -5.49 -18.81 0.56
CA GLY A 238 -4.51 -19.61 -0.14
C GLY A 238 -5.11 -20.28 -1.38
N VAL A 239 -4.34 -20.26 -2.47
CA VAL A 239 -4.67 -20.93 -3.74
C VAL A 239 -3.53 -21.84 -4.22
N ARG A 240 -2.49 -22.03 -3.41
CA ARG A 240 -1.32 -22.80 -3.81
C ARG A 240 -1.63 -24.28 -3.87
N ASN A 241 -1.43 -24.88 -5.04
CA ASN A 241 -1.59 -26.32 -5.26
C ASN A 241 -0.56 -26.82 -6.28
N GLU A 242 0.44 -27.56 -5.79
CA GLU A 242 1.53 -28.11 -6.59
C GLU A 242 1.06 -29.15 -7.61
N THR A 243 0.00 -29.89 -7.29
CA THR A 243 -0.52 -30.94 -8.18
C THR A 243 -1.28 -30.33 -9.36
N LEU A 244 -2.03 -29.26 -9.12
CA LEU A 244 -2.75 -28.51 -10.17
C LEU A 244 -1.86 -27.51 -10.93
N GLY A 245 -0.69 -27.16 -10.38
CA GLY A 245 0.21 -26.15 -10.96
C GLY A 245 -0.12 -24.71 -10.59
N SER A 246 -1.06 -24.49 -9.66
CA SER A 246 -1.36 -23.18 -9.09
C SER A 246 -0.26 -22.77 -8.11
N ILE A 247 0.89 -22.34 -8.64
CA ILE A 247 2.10 -22.01 -7.85
C ILE A 247 2.74 -20.68 -8.23
N HIS A 248 2.21 -20.02 -9.26
CA HIS A 248 2.75 -18.80 -9.82
C HIS A 248 2.14 -17.56 -9.17
N THR A 249 2.93 -16.51 -9.01
CA THR A 249 2.48 -15.23 -8.48
C THR A 249 1.45 -14.55 -9.37
N GLY A 250 0.62 -13.69 -8.77
CA GLY A 250 -0.13 -12.68 -9.52
C GLY A 250 0.82 -11.92 -10.46
N HIS A 251 0.29 -11.44 -11.58
CA HIS A 251 1.04 -10.81 -12.69
C HIS A 251 1.96 -11.75 -13.49
N SER A 252 2.11 -13.01 -13.10
CA SER A 252 2.76 -14.01 -13.95
C SER A 252 1.87 -14.35 -15.15
N PRO A 253 2.42 -14.52 -16.37
CA PRO A 253 1.66 -15.04 -17.51
C PRO A 253 1.19 -16.49 -17.30
N TYR A 254 1.69 -17.18 -16.29
CA TYR A 254 1.29 -18.54 -15.89
C TYR A 254 0.35 -18.55 -14.68
N PHE A 255 -0.16 -17.39 -14.26
CA PHE A 255 -1.06 -17.32 -13.12
C PHE A 255 -2.37 -18.06 -13.41
N MET A 256 -2.70 -18.98 -12.52
CA MET A 256 -4.00 -19.64 -12.42
C MET A 256 -4.28 -19.88 -10.93
N ILE A 257 -5.54 -20.14 -10.59
CA ILE A 257 -5.95 -20.43 -9.22
C ILE A 257 -6.45 -21.87 -9.10
N ASP A 258 -6.33 -22.41 -7.88
CA ASP A 258 -7.11 -23.57 -7.47
C ASP A 258 -8.53 -23.11 -7.10
N GLU A 259 -9.51 -23.46 -7.94
CA GLU A 259 -10.91 -23.02 -7.79
C GLU A 259 -11.60 -23.59 -6.54
N ASP A 260 -11.03 -24.62 -5.89
CA ASP A 260 -11.52 -25.11 -4.60
C ASP A 260 -11.45 -24.03 -3.50
N ALA A 261 -10.65 -22.97 -3.71
CA ALA A 261 -10.64 -21.80 -2.84
C ALA A 261 -11.90 -20.92 -2.95
N LEU A 262 -12.63 -20.93 -4.08
CA LEU A 262 -13.79 -20.06 -4.31
C LEU A 262 -14.94 -20.29 -3.30
N PRO A 263 -15.44 -21.51 -3.09
CA PRO A 263 -16.51 -21.74 -2.10
C PRO A 263 -16.07 -21.39 -0.67
N MET A 264 -14.78 -21.57 -0.36
CA MET A 264 -14.19 -21.23 0.93
C MET A 264 -14.14 -19.71 1.14
N GLY A 265 -13.68 -18.98 0.13
CA GLY A 265 -13.66 -17.51 0.14
C GLY A 265 -15.07 -16.93 0.30
N ALA A 266 -16.05 -17.45 -0.44
CA ALA A 266 -17.45 -17.05 -0.33
C ALA A 266 -18.02 -17.32 1.07
N ALA A 267 -17.77 -18.50 1.63
CA ALA A 267 -18.19 -18.86 2.98
C ALA A 267 -17.55 -17.96 4.05
N ALA A 268 -16.25 -17.69 3.93
CA ALA A 268 -15.54 -16.79 4.84
C ALA A 268 -16.12 -15.38 4.81
N HIS A 269 -16.27 -14.78 3.62
CA HIS A 269 -16.81 -13.43 3.45
C HIS A 269 -18.23 -13.31 4.00
N ALA A 270 -19.10 -14.29 3.71
CA ALA A 270 -20.46 -14.30 4.19
C ALA A 270 -20.53 -14.44 5.73
N ALA A 271 -19.74 -15.35 6.31
CA ALA A 271 -19.72 -15.57 7.76
C ALA A 271 -19.11 -14.40 8.54
N ILE A 272 -18.09 -13.73 7.98
CA ILE A 272 -17.51 -12.51 8.57
C ILE A 272 -18.60 -11.44 8.69
N ALA A 273 -19.29 -11.14 7.57
CA ALA A 273 -20.35 -10.15 7.59
C ALA A 273 -21.50 -10.54 8.54
N GLU A 274 -21.96 -11.79 8.49
CA GLU A 274 -23.05 -12.30 9.32
C GLU A 274 -22.73 -12.23 10.82
N ARG A 275 -21.56 -12.70 11.22
CA ARG A 275 -21.16 -12.73 12.63
C ARG A 275 -20.84 -11.35 13.15
N TYR A 276 -20.23 -10.48 12.33
CA TYR A 276 -20.00 -9.08 12.70
C TYR A 276 -21.31 -8.40 13.10
N LEU A 277 -22.35 -8.54 12.27
CA LEU A 277 -23.68 -8.00 12.56
C LEU A 277 -24.31 -8.60 13.81
N ASN A 278 -24.10 -9.89 14.09
CA ASN A 278 -24.64 -10.55 15.28
C ASN A 278 -23.93 -10.13 16.57
N GLU A 279 -22.62 -9.93 16.53
CA GLU A 279 -21.79 -9.54 17.67
C GLU A 279 -21.97 -8.05 18.04
N HIS A 280 -22.30 -7.21 17.07
CA HIS A 280 -22.43 -5.75 17.23
C HIS A 280 -23.89 -5.27 17.21
N ARG A 281 -24.87 -6.16 17.41
CA ARG A 281 -26.28 -5.74 17.55
C ARG A 281 -26.42 -4.76 18.71
N ARG A 282 -26.95 -3.57 18.41
CA ARG A 282 -27.43 -2.61 19.41
C ARG A 282 -28.93 -2.78 19.62
#